data_AF-A0A8I2CXI2-F1
#
_entry.id   AF-A0A8I2CXI2-F1
#
_cell.length_a   1.000
_cell.length_b   1.000
_cell.length_c   1.000
_cell.angle_alpha   90.00
_cell.angle_beta   90.00
_cell.angle_gamma   90.00
#
_symmetry.space_group_name_H-M   'P 1'
#
loop_
_entity.id
_entity.type
_entity.pdbx_description
1 polymer ?
#
loop_
_entity_poly.entity_id
_entity_poly.type
_entity_poly.pdbx_seq_one_letter_code
_entity_poly.pdbx_strand_id
1 'polypeptide(L)' 'MKFEEGLKKLEGIVNTLGDGKIALDEALNLFKEGLSLTKELSRRLEEIEKKVEVLIKKEDGSYEKAKYPQEET' A
#
# COMPACT_ATOMS: atom_id res chain seq x y z
N MET A 1 2.19 4.68 -12.16
CA MET A 1 2.98 4.94 -10.95
C MET A 1 3.60 3.64 -10.46
N LYS A 2 4.90 3.63 -10.13
CA LYS A 2 5.55 2.54 -9.40
C LYS A 2 5.23 2.66 -7.90
N PHE A 3 5.28 1.55 -7.15
CA PHE A 3 4.99 1.55 -5.71
C PHE A 3 5.88 2.55 -4.95
N GLU A 4 7.20 2.49 -5.18
CA GLU A 4 8.19 3.40 -4.58
C GLU A 4 7.92 4.88 -4.86
N GLU A 5 7.46 5.20 -6.08
CA GLU A 5 7.11 6.58 -6.45
C GLU A 5 5.88 7.07 -5.67
N GLY A 6 4.90 6.19 -5.47
CA GLY A 6 3.72 6.50 -4.66
C GLY A 6 4.05 6.63 -3.19
N LEU A 7 4.91 5.76 -2.65
CA LEU A 7 5.34 5.84 -1.27
C LEU A 7 6.10 7.15 -0.99
N LYS A 8 7.06 7.50 -1.86
CA LYS A 8 7.79 8.77 -1.77
C LYS A 8 6.88 9.99 -1.84
N LYS A 9 5.83 9.92 -2.67
CA LYS A 9 4.83 11.00 -2.77
C LYS A 9 4.00 11.10 -1.48
N LEU A 10 3.61 9.97 -0.89
CA LEU A 10 2.89 9.93 0.38
C LEU A 10 3.73 10.51 1.53
N GLU A 11 5.00 10.16 1.61
CA GLU A 11 5.95 10.76 2.57
C GLU A 11 6.04 12.27 2.41
N GLY A 12 6.11 12.76 1.18
CA GLY A 12 6.09 14.20 0.89
C GLY A 12 4.82 14.87 1.43
N ILE A 13 3.65 14.29 1.17
CA ILE A 13 2.37 14.78 1.68
C ILE A 13 2.37 14.82 3.22
N VAL A 14 2.80 13.75 3.88
CA VAL A 14 2.86 13.67 5.35
C VAL A 14 3.79 14.73 5.93
N ASN A 15 4.97 14.92 5.34
CA ASN A 15 5.91 15.95 5.77
C ASN A 15 5.32 17.35 5.63
N THR A 16 4.71 17.66 4.49
CA THR A 16 4.07 18.97 4.26
C THR A 16 2.90 19.23 5.21
N LEU A 17 2.08 18.22 5.49
CA LEU A 17 1.00 18.32 6.47
C LEU A 17 1.53 18.51 7.89
N GLY A 18 2.63 17.82 8.25
CA GLY A 18 3.26 17.89 9.58
C GLY A 18 3.95 19.22 9.87
N ASP A 19 4.43 19.92 8.83
CA ASP A 19 5.07 21.23 8.97
C ASP A 19 4.10 22.34 9.42
N GLY A 20 2.79 22.17 9.18
CA GLY A 20 1.74 23.10 9.65
C GLY A 20 1.80 24.51 9.05
N LYS A 21 2.58 24.74 8.00
CA LYS A 21 2.79 26.06 7.36
C LYS A 21 1.86 26.35 6.17
N ILE A 22 0.98 25.41 5.84
CA ILE A 22 0.07 25.50 4.69
C ILE A 22 -1.32 26.00 5.11
N ALA A 23 -2.07 26.54 4.15
CA ALA A 23 -3.45 26.93 4.39
C ALA A 23 -4.36 25.72 4.63
N LEU A 24 -5.45 25.91 5.37
CA LEU A 24 -6.39 24.83 5.69
C LEU A 24 -6.97 24.14 4.44
N ASP A 25 -7.34 24.91 3.42
CA ASP A 25 -7.87 24.36 2.17
C ASP A 25 -6.84 23.50 1.42
N GLU A 26 -5.58 23.91 1.45
CA GLU A 26 -4.46 23.16 0.88
C GLU A 26 -4.19 21.89 1.68
N ALA A 27 -4.22 21.96 3.01
CA ALA A 27 -4.10 20.81 3.89
C ALA A 27 -5.21 19.79 3.63
N LEU A 28 -6.45 20.24 3.45
CA LEU A 28 -7.59 19.38 3.13
C LEU A 28 -7.43 18.68 1.78
N ASN A 29 -6.86 19.37 0.78
CA ASN A 29 -6.59 18.78 -0.52
C ASN A 29 -5.47 17.73 -0.45
N LEU A 30 -4.35 18.06 0.21
CA LEU A 30 -3.24 17.13 0.44
C LEU A 30 -3.68 15.90 1.25
N PHE A 31 -4.54 16.08 2.24
CA PHE A 31 -5.10 14.98 3.02
C PHE A 31 -5.95 14.04 2.17
N LYS A 32 -6.85 14.58 1.33
CA LYS A 32 -7.65 13.76 0.40
C LYS A 32 -6.76 13.01 -0.60
N GLU A 33 -5.73 13.68 -1.11
CA GLU A 33 -4.76 13.07 -2.00
C GLU A 33 -4.00 11.94 -1.31
N GLY A 34 -3.53 12.17 -0.08
CA GLY A 34 -2.88 11.16 0.75
C GLY A 34 -3.77 9.93 0.99
N LEU A 35 -5.05 10.13 1.32
CA LEU A 35 -6.01 9.02 1.47
C LEU A 35 -6.18 8.20 0.19
N SER A 36 -6.31 8.88 -0.95
CA SER A 36 -6.42 8.19 -2.25
C SER A 36 -5.16 7.39 -2.57
N LEU A 37 -4.00 7.97 -2.29
CA LEU A 37 -2.70 7.37 -2.57
C LEU A 37 -2.46 6.14 -1.68
N THR A 38 -2.75 6.23 -0.38
CA THR A 38 -2.70 5.10 0.55
C THR A 38 -3.58 3.96 0.07
N LYS A 39 -4.83 4.25 -0.33
CA LYS A 39 -5.76 3.24 -0.83
C LYS A 39 -5.22 2.53 -2.10
N GLU A 40 -4.60 3.27 -3.01
CA GLU A 40 -3.99 2.68 -4.21
C GLU A 40 -2.79 1.79 -3.86
N LEU A 41 -1.92 2.23 -2.96
CA LEU A 41 -0.74 1.48 -2.53
C LEU A 41 -1.15 0.17 -1.82
N SER A 42 -2.13 0.22 -0.91
CA SER A 42 -2.68 -0.97 -0.25
C SER A 42 -3.25 -1.96 -1.26
N ARG A 43 -4.05 -1.48 -2.23
CA ARG A 43 -4.60 -2.36 -3.28
C ARG A 43 -3.51 -3.05 -4.09
N ARG A 44 -2.41 -2.35 -4.41
CA ARG A 44 -1.29 -2.95 -5.15
C ARG A 44 -0.60 -4.04 -4.33
N LEU A 45 -0.42 -3.83 -3.02
CA LEU A 45 0.11 -4.85 -2.13
C LEU A 45 -0.80 -6.08 -2.09
N GLU A 46 -2.10 -5.90 -1.91
CA GLU A 46 -3.07 -7.01 -1.95
C GLU A 46 -3.03 -7.78 -3.29
N GLU A 47 -2.86 -7.08 -4.41
CA GLU A 47 -2.74 -7.72 -5.73
C GLU A 47 -1.44 -8.52 -5.87
N ILE A 48 -0.35 -8.09 -5.23
CA ILE A 48 0.92 -8.81 -5.19
C ILE A 48 0.79 -10.03 -4.27
N GLU A 49 0.23 -9.86 -3.07
CA GLU A 49 -0.03 -10.94 -2.12
C GLU A 49 -0.85 -12.06 -2.77
N LYS A 50 -1.97 -11.72 -3.42
CA LYS A 50 -2.81 -12.67 -4.16
C LYS A 50 -2.07 -13.41 -5.28
N LYS A 51 -1.06 -12.80 -5.90
CA LYS A 51 -0.23 -13.45 -6.92
C LYS A 51 0.80 -14.40 -6.30
N VAL A 52 1.33 -14.06 -5.14
CA VAL A 52 2.29 -14.88 -4.38
C VAL A 52 1.60 -16.09 -3.73
N GLU A 53 0.35 -15.92 -3.25
CA GLU A 53 -0.51 -16.99 -2.69
C GLU A 53 -0.76 -18.18 -3.65
N VAL A 54 -0.43 -18.05 -4.93
CA VAL A 54 -0.72 -19.07 -5.96
C VAL A 54 0.32 -20.19 -6.01
N LEU A 55 1.45 -20.11 -5.30
CA LEU A 55 2.58 -21.04 -5.49
C LEU A 55 3.15 -21.60 -4.18
N ILE A 56 2.41 -22.46 -3.47
CA ILE A 56 3.01 -23.35 -2.48
C ILE A 56 3.16 -24.75 -3.07
N LYS A 57 4.41 -25.18 -3.24
CA LYS A 57 4.76 -26.55 -3.65
C LYS A 57 4.66 -27.47 -2.43
N LYS A 58 3.76 -28.44 -2.50
CA LYS A 58 3.63 -29.53 -1.52
C LYS A 58 4.81 -30.51 -1.66
N GLU A 59 5.05 -31.27 -0.60
CA GLU A 59 6.10 -32.31 -0.57
C GLU A 59 5.90 -33.39 -1.65
N ASP A 60 4.66 -33.60 -2.11
CA ASP A 60 4.31 -34.50 -3.22
C ASP A 60 4.58 -33.91 -4.62
N GLY A 61 5.11 -32.68 -4.69
CA GLY A 61 5.41 -31.98 -5.93
C GLY A 61 4.21 -31.26 -6.57
N SER A 62 3.01 -31.35 -5.98
CA SER A 62 1.83 -30.61 -6.41
C SER A 62 1.83 -29.16 -5.92
N TYR A 63 1.06 -28.29 -6.55
CA TYR A 63 0.87 -26.90 -6.11
C TYR A 63 -0.48 -26.77 -5.41
N GLU A 64 -0.51 -26.14 -4.24
CA GLU A 64 -1.74 -25.75 -3.56
C GLU A 64 -1.81 -24.23 -3.39
N LYS A 65 -3.03 -23.70 -3.52
CA LYS A 65 -3.35 -22.32 -3.16
C LYS A 65 -3.37 -22.24 -1.63
N ALA A 66 -2.30 -21.76 -1.01
CA ALA A 66 -2.33 -21.41 0.40
C ALA A 66 -2.57 -19.91 0.52
N LYS A 67 -3.48 -19.51 1.42
CA LYS A 67 -3.56 -18.12 1.84
C LYS A 67 -2.24 -17.77 2.54
N TYR A 68 -1.69 -16.60 2.26
CA TYR A 68 -0.56 -16.08 3.01
C TYR A 68 -0.98 -16.08 4.49
N PRO A 69 -0.16 -16.54 5.44
CA PRO A 69 -0.52 -16.44 6.85
C PRO A 69 -0.68 -14.95 7.13
N GLN A 70 -1.92 -14.50 7.28
CA GLN A 70 -2.18 -13.22 7.91
C GLN A 70 -1.60 -13.37 9.31
N GLU A 71 -0.54 -12.63 9.62
CA GLU A 71 -0.16 -12.44 11.01
C GLU A 71 -1.37 -11.79 11.69
N GLU A 72 -2.20 -12.61 12.33
CA GLU A 72 -3.18 -12.15 13.31
C GLU A 72 -2.37 -11.57 14.49
N THR A 73 -2.19 -10.26 14.50
CA THR A 73 -1.78 -9.51 15.72
C THR A 73 -2.85 -9.57 16.78
#